data_AF-A0A6M1NG15-F1
#
_entry.id   AF-A0A6M1NG15-F1
#
_cell.length_a   1.000
_cell.length_b   1.000
_cell.length_c   1.000
_cell.angle_alpha   90.00
_cell.angle_beta   90.00
_cell.angle_gamma   90.00
#
_symmetry.space_group_name_H-M   'P 1'
#
loop_
_entity.id
_entity.type
_entity.pdbx_description
1 polymer ?
#
loop_
_entity_poly.entity_id
_entity_poly.type
_entity_poly.pdbx_seq_one_letter_code
_entity_poly.pdbx_strand_id
1 'polypeptide(L)'
;MYHLFFGLVLIAFCGAVGVVHHPIGIRQKIIDIASAEIGVREATGNNDGDRVEEYLRYTGLGKGYAWCSAFVSWCYGQAGLPEPRNPWSPALFPNARTYCRSDVCRRPITLTQIKPADVFGIYGQGVRRINHVGLVKEARNNYLVTIEGNSNDRVESKRRHLSTIYALADWIGGGR
;
A
#
# COMPACT_ATOMS: atom_id res chain seq x y z
N MET A 1 25.72 57.75 39.48
CA MET A 1 26.05 56.35 39.83
C MET A 1 25.39 55.46 38.81
N TYR A 2 26.18 54.61 38.18
CA TYR A 2 25.85 53.80 37.00
C TYR A 2 25.03 52.56 37.38
N HIS A 3 23.90 52.34 36.70
CA HIS A 3 23.25 51.02 36.57
C HIS A 3 22.66 50.95 35.15
N LEU A 4 23.36 50.32 34.21
CA LEU A 4 23.29 48.90 33.82
C LEU A 4 21.95 48.48 33.16
N PHE A 5 22.04 48.34 31.83
CA PHE A 5 21.45 47.33 30.92
C PHE A 5 20.16 46.61 31.31
N PHE A 6 19.21 46.53 30.38
CA PHE A 6 18.86 45.26 29.73
C PHE A 6 18.04 45.53 28.45
N GLY A 7 18.66 45.33 27.28
CA GLY A 7 17.98 45.32 26.00
C GLY A 7 17.25 44.00 25.81
N LEU A 8 15.93 44.07 25.59
CA LEU A 8 15.12 42.90 25.28
C LEU A 8 15.19 42.64 23.76
N VAL A 9 16.07 41.74 23.34
CA VAL A 9 16.06 41.20 21.97
C VAL A 9 14.93 40.18 21.89
N LEU A 10 13.82 40.55 21.25
CA LEU A 10 12.75 39.63 20.85
C LEU A 10 13.26 38.75 19.70
N ILE A 11 13.83 37.61 20.03
CA ILE A 11 14.10 36.54 19.05
C ILE A 11 12.76 35.91 18.70
N ALA A 12 12.21 36.29 17.54
CA ALA A 12 11.09 35.59 16.94
C ALA A 12 11.55 34.18 16.51
N PHE A 13 11.27 33.17 17.33
CA PHE A 13 11.36 31.77 16.92
C PHE A 13 10.24 31.50 15.91
N CYS A 14 10.58 31.59 14.61
CA CYS A 14 9.76 31.02 13.55
C CYS A 14 9.90 29.49 13.62
N GLY A 15 9.10 28.88 14.50
CA GLY A 15 8.93 27.44 14.53
C GLY A 15 8.08 27.02 13.34
N ALA A 16 8.72 26.63 12.23
CA ALA A 16 8.06 25.81 11.23
C ALA A 16 7.67 24.49 11.92
N VAL A 17 6.38 24.36 12.25
CA VAL A 17 5.82 23.12 12.78
C VAL A 17 5.86 22.11 11.64
N GLY A 18 6.94 21.33 11.58
CA GLY A 18 7.00 20.15 10.73
C GLY A 18 5.89 19.22 11.16
N VAL A 19 4.84 19.08 10.33
CA VAL A 19 3.79 18.09 10.55
C VAL A 19 4.42 16.72 10.38
N VAL A 20 4.83 16.11 11.49
CA VAL A 20 5.21 14.71 11.54
C VAL A 20 3.96 13.90 11.21
N HIS A 21 3.85 13.42 9.96
CA HIS A 21 2.75 12.55 9.55
C HIS A 21 2.85 11.24 10.35
N HIS A 22 1.95 11.06 11.30
CA HIS A 22 1.90 9.86 12.12
C HIS A 22 1.64 8.63 11.21
N PRO A 23 2.33 7.48 11.39
CA PRO A 23 2.19 6.30 10.52
C PRO A 23 0.76 5.76 10.40
N ILE A 24 -0.10 6.02 11.38
CA ILE A 24 -1.53 5.69 11.33
C ILE A 24 -2.23 6.52 10.25
N GLY A 25 -1.90 7.81 10.14
CA GLY A 25 -2.50 8.72 9.16
C GLY A 25 -2.19 8.33 7.72
N ILE A 26 -0.94 7.94 7.42
CA ILE A 26 -0.56 7.57 6.05
C ILE A 26 -1.19 6.23 5.62
N ARG A 27 -1.28 5.26 6.54
CA ARG A 27 -1.95 3.97 6.27
C ARG A 27 -3.41 4.17 5.94
N GLN A 28 -4.12 4.96 6.76
CA GLN A 28 -5.53 5.24 6.52
C GLN A 28 -5.72 5.99 5.20
N LYS A 29 -4.88 6.98 4.90
CA LYS A 29 -4.91 7.72 3.63
C LYS A 29 -4.81 6.79 2.41
N ILE A 30 -3.88 5.82 2.42
CA ILE A 30 -3.75 4.83 1.32
C ILE A 30 -5.02 4.01 1.17
N ILE A 31 -5.63 3.60 2.27
CA ILE A 31 -6.88 2.82 2.26
C ILE A 31 -8.06 3.66 1.80
N ASP A 32 -8.14 4.94 2.16
CA ASP A 32 -9.20 5.85 1.69
C ASP A 32 -9.10 6.08 0.19
N ILE A 33 -7.88 6.31 -0.32
CA ILE A 33 -7.59 6.39 -1.77
C ILE A 33 -8.05 5.10 -2.46
N ALA A 34 -7.59 3.94 -1.99
CA ALA A 34 -7.95 2.66 -2.60
C ALA A 34 -9.46 2.38 -2.52
N SER A 35 -10.11 2.78 -1.42
CA SER A 35 -11.55 2.60 -1.23
C SER A 35 -12.38 3.45 -2.20
N ALA A 36 -11.90 4.65 -2.53
CA ALA A 36 -12.55 5.53 -3.50
C ALA A 36 -12.56 4.93 -4.93
N GLU A 37 -11.62 4.03 -5.23
CA GLU A 37 -11.54 3.37 -6.54
C GLU A 37 -12.44 2.13 -6.65
N ILE A 38 -13.07 1.66 -5.57
CA ILE A 38 -13.94 0.48 -5.61
C ILE A 38 -15.07 0.70 -6.63
N GLY A 39 -15.18 -0.24 -7.57
CA GLY A 39 -16.16 -0.18 -8.65
C GLY A 39 -15.60 0.30 -9.99
N VAL A 40 -14.37 0.84 -10.04
CA VAL A 40 -13.65 1.04 -11.30
C VAL A 40 -13.49 -0.31 -12.01
N ARG A 41 -13.80 -0.34 -13.30
CA ARG A 41 -13.79 -1.53 -14.15
C ARG A 41 -12.99 -1.26 -15.41
N GLU A 42 -12.45 -2.33 -15.99
CA GLU A 42 -11.94 -2.27 -17.36
C GLU A 42 -13.03 -1.89 -18.34
N ALA A 43 -12.68 -1.15 -19.38
CA ALA A 43 -13.63 -0.67 -20.37
C ALA A 43 -14.16 -1.82 -21.24
N THR A 44 -13.29 -2.74 -21.65
CA THR A 44 -13.64 -3.86 -22.53
C THR A 44 -13.28 -5.23 -21.97
N GLY A 45 -12.69 -5.29 -20.77
CA GLY A 45 -12.17 -6.54 -20.18
C GLY A 45 -10.83 -6.96 -20.75
N ASN A 46 -10.11 -6.05 -21.40
CA ASN A 46 -8.79 -6.29 -22.01
C ASN A 46 -7.69 -5.47 -21.33
N ASN A 47 -7.76 -5.34 -20.01
CA ASN A 47 -6.88 -4.51 -19.18
C ASN A 47 -6.77 -3.06 -19.66
N ASP A 48 -7.92 -2.42 -19.89
CA ASP A 48 -8.03 -1.13 -20.56
C ASP A 48 -9.04 -0.18 -19.89
N GLY A 49 -9.06 1.08 -20.34
CA GLY A 49 -9.96 2.13 -19.88
C GLY A 49 -9.24 3.23 -19.13
N ASP A 50 -9.74 4.46 -19.26
CA ASP A 50 -9.04 5.69 -18.83
C ASP A 50 -8.47 5.61 -17.41
N ARG A 51 -9.27 5.09 -16.48
CA ARG A 51 -8.85 4.97 -15.07
C ARG A 51 -7.85 3.84 -14.83
N VAL A 52 -8.02 2.69 -15.48
CA VAL A 52 -7.09 1.55 -15.41
C VAL A 52 -5.73 1.95 -16.00
N GLU A 53 -5.76 2.68 -17.11
CA GLU A 53 -4.57 3.19 -17.80
C GLU A 53 -3.81 4.22 -16.98
N GLU A 54 -4.48 4.98 -16.10
CA GLU A 54 -3.79 5.85 -15.14
C GLU A 54 -2.95 5.05 -14.13
N TYR A 55 -3.48 3.96 -13.59
CA TYR A 55 -2.71 3.10 -12.68
C TYR A 55 -1.47 2.52 -13.40
N LEU A 56 -1.66 2.02 -14.62
CA LEU A 56 -0.60 1.45 -15.45
C LEU A 56 0.49 2.49 -15.76
N ARG A 57 0.08 3.68 -16.20
CA ARG A 57 0.99 4.78 -16.54
C ARG A 57 1.80 5.25 -15.35
N TYR A 58 1.26 5.21 -14.13
CA TYR A 58 2.03 5.54 -12.91
C TYR A 58 3.29 4.68 -12.77
N THR A 59 3.21 3.42 -13.20
CA THR A 59 4.33 2.46 -13.23
C THR A 59 5.05 2.37 -14.57
N GLY A 60 4.74 3.25 -15.53
CA GLY A 60 5.38 3.29 -16.85
C GLY A 60 4.84 2.30 -17.89
N LEU A 61 3.69 1.67 -17.64
CA LEU A 61 3.02 0.78 -18.60
C LEU A 61 1.90 1.50 -19.36
N GLY A 62 1.58 1.00 -20.55
CA GLY A 62 0.35 1.32 -21.28
C GLY A 62 -0.75 0.29 -21.02
N LYS A 63 -1.89 0.40 -21.73
CA LYS A 63 -3.00 -0.56 -21.65
C LYS A 63 -2.65 -1.99 -22.07
N GLY A 64 -3.48 -2.95 -21.71
CA GLY A 64 -3.33 -4.36 -22.07
C GLY A 64 -2.54 -5.19 -21.06
N TYR A 65 -1.86 -4.56 -20.11
CA TYR A 65 -1.14 -5.24 -19.03
C TYR A 65 -2.01 -5.43 -17.79
N ALA A 66 -1.86 -6.58 -17.13
CA ALA A 66 -2.43 -6.80 -15.81
C ALA A 66 -1.99 -5.68 -14.84
N TRP A 67 -2.93 -5.16 -14.05
CA TRP A 67 -2.76 -3.88 -13.37
C TRP A 67 -2.90 -3.94 -11.84
N CYS A 68 -2.96 -5.13 -11.24
CA CYS A 68 -3.06 -5.29 -9.77
C CYS A 68 -1.93 -4.58 -9.00
N SER A 69 -0.67 -4.79 -9.42
CA SER A 69 0.51 -4.15 -8.78
C SER A 69 0.64 -2.67 -9.12
N ALA A 70 0.23 -2.30 -10.32
CA ALA A 70 0.20 -0.90 -10.75
C ALA A 70 -0.81 -0.10 -9.91
N PHE A 71 -1.99 -0.67 -9.64
CA PHE A 71 -2.99 -0.11 -8.73
C PHE A 71 -2.45 0.08 -7.30
N VAL A 72 -1.82 -0.95 -6.71
CA VAL A 72 -1.21 -0.84 -5.37
C VAL A 72 -0.15 0.25 -5.34
N SER A 73 0.75 0.26 -6.32
CA SER A 73 1.79 1.28 -6.46
C SER A 73 1.20 2.69 -6.60
N TRP A 74 0.15 2.84 -7.42
CA TRP A 74 -0.55 4.10 -7.61
C TRP A 74 -1.19 4.59 -6.31
N CYS A 75 -1.83 3.72 -5.52
CA CYS A 75 -2.42 4.11 -4.23
C CYS A 75 -1.37 4.68 -3.26
N TYR A 76 -0.20 4.03 -3.19
CA TYR A 76 0.94 4.53 -2.41
C TYR A 76 1.45 5.89 -2.94
N GLY A 77 1.57 6.01 -4.27
CA GLY A 77 1.95 7.25 -4.94
C GLY A 77 1.02 8.42 -4.63
N GLN A 78 -0.29 8.21 -4.71
CA GLN A 78 -1.31 9.22 -4.36
C GLN A 78 -1.25 9.61 -2.88
N ALA A 79 -0.80 8.71 -2.01
CA ALA A 79 -0.58 9.03 -0.61
C ALA A 79 0.67 9.91 -0.37
N GLY A 80 1.55 10.05 -1.38
CA GLY A 80 2.80 10.80 -1.32
C GLY A 80 4.03 9.93 -1.07
N LEU A 81 3.91 8.60 -1.19
CA LEU A 81 5.01 7.66 -1.00
C LEU A 81 5.66 7.31 -2.35
N PRO A 82 6.99 7.41 -2.48
CA PRO A 82 7.67 7.08 -3.74
C PRO A 82 7.71 5.58 -4.03
N GLU A 83 7.49 4.74 -3.02
CA GLU A 83 7.54 3.28 -3.11
C GLU A 83 6.34 2.62 -2.41
N PRO A 84 5.90 1.43 -2.86
CA PRO A 84 6.38 0.72 -4.06
C PRO A 84 5.92 1.41 -5.35
N ARG A 85 6.76 1.33 -6.40
CA ARG A 85 6.45 1.82 -7.75
C ARG A 85 6.87 0.80 -8.79
N ASN A 86 6.17 -0.34 -8.83
CA ASN A 86 6.52 -1.45 -9.71
C ASN A 86 5.25 -2.17 -10.21
N PRO A 87 5.13 -2.46 -11.52
CA PRO A 87 3.96 -3.17 -12.04
C PRO A 87 4.05 -4.70 -11.90
N TRP A 88 5.13 -5.26 -11.37
CA TRP A 88 5.35 -6.70 -11.27
C TRP A 88 5.14 -7.22 -9.85
N SER A 89 4.12 -8.07 -9.65
CA SER A 89 3.67 -8.57 -8.35
C SER A 89 4.77 -9.10 -7.41
N PRO A 90 5.75 -9.91 -7.87
CA PRO A 90 6.85 -10.35 -7.01
C PRO A 90 7.74 -9.23 -6.48
N ALA A 91 7.92 -8.13 -7.22
CA ALA A 91 8.78 -7.02 -6.82
C ALA A 91 8.22 -6.21 -5.65
N LEU A 92 6.93 -6.37 -5.30
CA LEU A 92 6.33 -5.75 -4.13
C LEU A 92 6.69 -6.48 -2.82
N PHE A 93 7.44 -7.58 -2.90
CA PHE A 93 7.87 -8.39 -1.75
C PHE A 93 9.40 -8.54 -1.69
N PRO A 94 10.19 -7.45 -1.65
CA PRO A 94 11.61 -7.55 -1.36
C PRO A 94 11.82 -8.02 0.09
N ASN A 95 12.95 -8.66 0.38
CA ASN A 95 13.22 -9.20 1.72
C ASN A 95 13.17 -8.13 2.81
N ALA A 96 13.66 -6.92 2.54
CA ALA A 96 13.64 -5.79 3.47
C ALA A 96 12.25 -5.22 3.79
N ARG A 97 11.18 -5.69 3.12
CA ARG A 97 9.78 -5.28 3.40
C ARG A 97 8.89 -6.46 3.77
N THR A 98 9.28 -7.68 3.39
CA THR A 98 8.44 -8.88 3.54
C THR A 98 8.66 -9.52 4.90
N TYR A 99 7.64 -9.52 5.75
CA TYR A 99 7.73 -10.08 7.11
C TYR A 99 7.17 -11.50 7.23
N CYS A 100 6.44 -12.00 6.24
CA CYS A 100 6.06 -13.40 6.17
C CYS A 100 5.98 -13.92 4.72
N ARG A 101 6.25 -15.22 4.54
CA ARG A 101 5.97 -15.98 3.33
C ARG A 101 5.44 -17.38 3.67
N SER A 102 4.63 -17.96 2.79
CA SER A 102 4.07 -19.31 2.90
C SER A 102 3.37 -19.53 4.26
N ASP A 103 3.57 -20.69 4.88
CA ASP A 103 2.93 -21.10 6.14
C ASP A 103 3.21 -20.15 7.31
N VAL A 104 4.30 -19.37 7.25
CA VAL A 104 4.60 -18.35 8.26
C VAL A 104 3.50 -17.29 8.33
N CYS A 105 2.86 -16.97 7.21
CA CYS A 105 1.77 -15.99 7.19
C CYS A 105 0.51 -16.46 7.93
N ARG A 106 0.39 -17.76 8.25
CA ARG A 106 -0.76 -18.36 8.93
C ARG A 106 -0.63 -18.39 10.46
N ARG A 107 0.51 -17.94 11.00
CA ARG A 107 0.81 -18.00 12.44
C ARG A 107 0.11 -16.86 13.19
N PRO A 108 -0.33 -17.06 14.45
CA PRO A 108 -0.98 -16.02 15.25
C PRO A 108 -0.15 -14.75 15.43
N ILE A 109 1.18 -14.87 15.52
CA ILE A 109 2.08 -13.70 15.62
C ILE A 109 2.02 -12.80 14.38
N THR A 110 1.70 -13.36 13.21
CA THR A 110 1.52 -12.59 11.99
C THR A 110 0.26 -11.75 12.09
N LEU A 111 -0.82 -12.28 12.70
CA LEU A 111 -2.07 -11.55 12.86
C LEU A 111 -1.94 -10.27 13.68
N THR A 112 -1.06 -10.27 14.69
CA THR A 112 -0.79 -9.07 15.48
C THR A 112 0.11 -8.06 14.77
N GLN A 113 0.73 -8.46 13.65
CA GLN A 113 1.61 -7.62 12.83
C GLN A 113 0.94 -7.01 11.61
N ILE A 114 -0.14 -7.62 11.10
CA ILE A 114 -0.86 -7.14 9.91
C ILE A 114 -1.52 -5.81 10.21
N LYS A 115 -1.22 -4.81 9.39
CA LYS A 115 -1.72 -3.45 9.50
C LYS A 115 -2.46 -3.04 8.22
N PRO A 116 -3.37 -2.06 8.33
CA PRO A 116 -3.93 -1.41 7.15
C PRO A 116 -2.82 -0.90 6.21
N ALA A 117 -3.07 -1.00 4.92
CA ALA A 117 -2.16 -0.70 3.81
C ALA A 117 -0.97 -1.67 3.63
N ASP A 118 -0.81 -2.71 4.44
CA ASP A 118 0.15 -3.77 4.11
C ASP A 118 -0.20 -4.41 2.76
N VAL A 119 0.83 -4.79 2.00
CA VAL A 119 0.63 -5.45 0.70
C VAL A 119 0.53 -6.94 0.93
N PHE A 120 -0.53 -7.58 0.47
CA PHE A 120 -0.65 -9.04 0.46
C PHE A 120 -0.40 -9.59 -0.93
N GLY A 121 0.15 -10.81 -1.01
CA GLY A 121 0.44 -11.50 -2.25
C GLY A 121 -0.16 -12.90 -2.29
N ILE A 122 -0.66 -13.31 -3.45
CA ILE A 122 -1.17 -14.66 -3.72
C ILE A 122 -0.23 -15.34 -4.71
N TYR A 123 0.12 -16.59 -4.40
CA TYR A 123 0.99 -17.41 -5.24
C TYR A 123 0.18 -18.19 -6.27
N GLY A 124 0.46 -17.96 -7.55
CA GLY A 124 -0.13 -18.71 -8.66
C GLY A 124 0.71 -19.93 -8.98
N GLN A 125 0.19 -21.13 -8.72
CA GLN A 125 0.91 -22.38 -8.96
C GLN A 125 1.32 -22.56 -10.43
N GLY A 126 0.45 -22.21 -11.38
CA GLY A 126 0.73 -22.34 -12.82
C GLY A 126 1.85 -21.43 -13.33
N VAL A 127 2.03 -20.26 -12.71
CA VAL A 127 3.09 -19.30 -13.09
C VAL A 127 4.28 -19.29 -12.12
N ARG A 128 4.22 -20.11 -11.07
CA ARG A 128 5.27 -20.35 -10.06
C ARG A 128 5.83 -19.07 -9.43
N ARG A 129 4.96 -18.10 -9.14
CA ARG A 129 5.30 -16.82 -8.51
C ARG A 129 4.08 -16.19 -7.86
N ILE A 130 4.31 -15.12 -7.09
CA ILE A 130 3.22 -14.20 -6.72
C ILE A 130 2.66 -13.59 -8.00
N ASN A 131 1.39 -13.82 -8.28
CA ASN A 131 0.74 -13.37 -9.52
C ASN A 131 -0.40 -12.38 -9.26
N HIS A 132 -0.82 -12.22 -8.01
CA HIS A 132 -1.82 -11.24 -7.61
C HIS A 132 -1.44 -10.58 -6.30
N VAL A 133 -1.78 -9.30 -6.19
CA VAL A 133 -1.51 -8.47 -5.01
C VAL A 133 -2.69 -7.54 -4.73
N GLY A 134 -2.73 -7.04 -3.51
CA GLY A 134 -3.64 -5.97 -3.12
C GLY A 134 -3.26 -5.39 -1.77
N LEU A 135 -4.12 -4.51 -1.25
CA LEU A 135 -3.96 -3.85 0.03
C LEU A 135 -4.79 -4.54 1.10
N VAL A 136 -4.21 -4.71 2.29
CA VAL A 136 -4.98 -5.08 3.48
C VAL A 136 -5.70 -3.84 4.00
N LYS A 137 -7.04 -3.91 4.10
CA LYS A 137 -7.86 -2.88 4.75
C LYS A 137 -7.98 -3.14 6.25
N GLU A 138 -8.27 -4.39 6.61
CA GLU A 138 -8.47 -4.81 8.00
C GLU A 138 -8.09 -6.28 8.16
N ALA A 139 -7.58 -6.67 9.33
CA ALA A 139 -7.41 -8.06 9.72
C ALA A 139 -8.32 -8.39 10.91
N ARG A 140 -9.09 -9.48 10.81
CA ARG A 140 -9.92 -10.01 11.90
C ARG A 140 -9.93 -11.52 11.89
N ASN A 141 -9.63 -12.12 13.05
CA ASN A 141 -9.52 -13.56 13.22
C ASN A 141 -8.60 -14.14 12.13
N ASN A 142 -9.03 -15.16 11.38
CA ASN A 142 -8.26 -15.75 10.29
C ASN A 142 -8.55 -15.12 8.91
N TYR A 143 -9.07 -13.89 8.87
CA TYR A 143 -9.49 -13.24 7.64
C TYR A 143 -8.89 -11.84 7.47
N LEU A 144 -8.63 -11.49 6.22
CA LEU A 144 -8.32 -10.14 5.77
C LEU A 144 -9.53 -9.59 5.01
N VAL A 145 -9.87 -8.34 5.29
CA VAL A 145 -10.60 -7.49 4.36
C VAL A 145 -9.55 -6.78 3.50
N THR A 146 -9.71 -6.83 2.19
CA THR A 146 -8.70 -6.41 1.22
C THR A 146 -9.32 -5.50 0.16
N ILE A 147 -8.51 -4.66 -0.48
CA ILE A 147 -8.88 -3.88 -1.67
C ILE A 147 -7.89 -4.20 -2.77
N GLU A 148 -8.41 -4.55 -3.94
CA GLU A 148 -7.63 -5.19 -5.01
C GLU A 148 -8.02 -4.63 -6.36
N GLY A 149 -7.04 -4.19 -7.15
CA GLY A 149 -7.20 -3.90 -8.57
C GLY A 149 -7.06 -5.16 -9.42
N ASN A 150 -7.62 -5.15 -10.63
CA ASN A 150 -7.60 -6.26 -11.60
C ASN A 150 -8.11 -7.58 -11.01
N SER A 151 -8.95 -7.52 -9.96
CA SER A 151 -9.64 -8.70 -9.44
C SER A 151 -10.99 -8.77 -10.10
N ASN A 152 -11.16 -9.74 -11.02
CA ASN A 152 -12.33 -9.82 -11.91
C ASN A 152 -12.51 -8.51 -12.71
N ASP A 153 -11.41 -8.04 -13.32
CA ASP A 153 -11.35 -6.89 -14.23
C ASP A 153 -11.85 -5.58 -13.60
N ARG A 154 -11.72 -5.46 -12.28
CA ARG A 154 -12.19 -4.32 -11.49
C ARG A 154 -11.38 -4.08 -10.23
N VAL A 155 -11.60 -2.93 -9.63
CA VAL A 155 -11.26 -2.67 -8.23
C VAL A 155 -12.40 -3.18 -7.35
N GLU A 156 -12.11 -4.06 -6.40
CA GLU A 156 -13.10 -4.57 -5.46
C GLU A 156 -12.53 -4.81 -4.06
N SER A 157 -13.44 -4.90 -3.09
CA SER A 157 -13.13 -5.32 -1.73
C SER A 157 -13.47 -6.80 -1.54
N LYS A 158 -12.55 -7.59 -0.96
CA LYS A 158 -12.76 -9.02 -0.73
C LYS A 158 -12.42 -9.42 0.70
N ARG A 159 -13.13 -10.44 1.17
CA ARG A 159 -12.78 -11.17 2.40
C ARG A 159 -11.95 -12.39 2.02
N ARG A 160 -10.70 -12.45 2.48
CA ARG A 160 -9.75 -13.54 2.19
C ARG A 160 -9.37 -14.27 3.46
N HIS A 161 -9.39 -15.59 3.44
CA HIS A 161 -8.83 -16.38 4.54
C HIS A 161 -7.30 -16.35 4.47
N LEU A 162 -6.61 -16.28 5.61
CA LEU A 162 -5.14 -16.23 5.66
C LEU A 162 -4.47 -17.42 4.96
N SER A 163 -5.14 -18.57 4.89
CA SER A 163 -4.59 -19.73 4.18
C SER A 163 -4.36 -19.48 2.68
N THR A 164 -5.05 -18.50 2.10
CA THR A 164 -4.91 -18.07 0.70
C THR A 164 -3.80 -17.04 0.48
N ILE A 165 -3.27 -16.47 1.56
CA ILE A 165 -2.24 -15.44 1.52
C ILE A 165 -0.88 -16.11 1.54
N TYR A 166 -0.07 -15.82 0.52
CA TYR A 166 1.28 -16.36 0.40
C TYR A 166 2.33 -15.44 1.01
N ALA A 167 2.19 -14.13 0.91
CA ALA A 167 3.17 -13.19 1.45
C ALA A 167 2.50 -11.92 1.94
N LEU A 168 3.13 -11.26 2.92
CA LEU A 168 2.76 -9.93 3.40
C LEU A 168 4.01 -9.06 3.51
N ALA A 169 3.89 -7.80 3.08
CA ALA A 169 4.95 -6.81 3.12
C ALA A 169 4.49 -5.47 3.73
N ASP A 170 5.35 -4.90 4.57
CA ASP A 170 5.18 -3.57 5.16
C ASP A 170 6.09 -2.56 4.46
N TRP A 171 5.48 -1.69 3.65
CA TRP A 171 6.18 -0.62 2.93
C TRP A 171 6.27 0.70 3.72
N ILE A 172 5.64 0.79 4.89
CA ILE A 172 5.50 2.03 5.67
C ILE A 172 6.34 1.97 6.95
N GLY A 173 6.28 0.86 7.67
CA GLY A 173 6.93 0.71 8.98
C GLY A 173 8.43 0.41 8.93
N GLY A 174 8.99 0.19 7.73
CA GLY A 174 10.33 -0.38 7.56
C GLY A 174 10.31 -1.87 7.93
N GLY A 175 10.53 -2.75 6.96
CA GLY A 175 10.78 -4.15 7.32
C GLY A 175 12.11 -4.24 8.07
N ARG A 176 12.19 -5.25 8.93
CA ARG A 176 13.27 -5.51 9.90
C ARG A 176 14.68 -5.22 9.39
#